data_AF-A0A832U2U8-F1
#
_entry.id   AF-A0A832U2U8-F1
#
_cell.length_a   1.000
_cell.length_b   1.000
_cell.length_c   1.000
_cell.angle_alpha   90.00
_cell.angle_beta   90.00
_cell.angle_gamma   90.00
#
_symmetry.space_group_name_H-M   'P 1'
#
loop_
_entity.id
_entity.type
_entity.pdbx_description
1 polymer ?
#
loop_
_entity_poly.entity_id
_entity_poly.type
_entity_poly.pdbx_seq_one_letter_code
_entity_poly.pdbx_strand_id
1 'polypeptide(L)'
;MRFWLLKAAGTLEDEELILEYSMITIGWAELPDLSSVRNEAQVKKIMLDKYPGMQDERSSAWAEEIYSFITRMKKGDLVAVPLKTRNEMLTGKVTGDYEYRQISDFIRHIRSVSWLKTVPKGDFEEEYDVDLSSPETLSLIEAGPEKLSDITKIKSLGALLEELNFTLDELGSLKERLLELTYRLAVTEDIFEVRKIAAEMEKMLKEK
;
A
#
# COMPACT_ATOMS: atom_id res chain seq x y z
N MET A 1 2.91 16.23 -13.03
CA MET A 1 2.58 14.97 -12.34
C MET A 1 3.58 14.82 -11.22
N ARG A 2 3.12 14.66 -9.98
CA ARG A 2 3.94 14.42 -8.79
C ARG A 2 3.85 12.96 -8.37
N PHE A 3 4.78 12.50 -7.55
CA PHE A 3 4.73 11.20 -6.92
C PHE A 3 4.74 11.37 -5.40
N TRP A 4 3.74 10.81 -4.73
CA TRP A 4 3.52 10.98 -3.31
C TRP A 4 3.76 9.66 -2.58
N LEU A 5 4.51 9.68 -1.49
CA LEU A 5 4.52 8.59 -0.50
C LEU A 5 3.46 8.89 0.54
N LEU A 6 2.46 8.03 0.68
CA LEU A 6 1.39 8.15 1.65
C LEU A 6 1.37 6.93 2.55
N LYS A 7 1.82 7.09 3.79
CA LYS A 7 1.78 6.05 4.83
C LYS A 7 0.37 6.02 5.42
N ALA A 8 -0.56 5.43 4.67
CA ALA A 8 -1.99 5.45 4.97
C ALA A 8 -2.27 5.18 6.46
N ALA A 9 -2.99 6.12 7.08
CA ALA A 9 -3.44 6.00 8.46
C ALA A 9 -4.66 5.07 8.50
N GLY A 10 -4.59 4.04 9.34
CA GLY A 10 -5.64 3.02 9.44
C GLY A 10 -5.18 1.75 10.15
N THR A 11 -6.15 0.96 10.55
CA THR A 11 -6.02 -0.40 11.07
C THR A 11 -5.82 -1.42 9.92
N LEU A 12 -5.69 -2.71 10.26
CA LEU A 12 -5.70 -3.81 9.31
C LEU A 12 -6.95 -3.78 8.40
N GLU A 13 -8.11 -3.48 8.98
CA GLU A 13 -9.40 -3.44 8.28
C GLU A 13 -9.49 -2.29 7.27
N ASP A 14 -8.85 -1.16 7.58
CA ASP A 14 -8.82 0.01 6.71
C ASP A 14 -8.01 -0.23 5.42
N GLU A 15 -7.01 -1.12 5.45
CA GLU A 15 -6.21 -1.49 4.29
C GLU A 15 -7.01 -2.27 3.24
N GLU A 16 -7.89 -3.17 3.69
CA GLU A 16 -8.78 -3.91 2.80
C GLU A 16 -9.76 -2.97 2.10
N LEU A 17 -10.29 -1.97 2.82
CA LEU A 17 -11.18 -0.94 2.26
C LEU A 17 -10.47 -0.05 1.22
N ILE A 18 -9.20 0.31 1.45
CA ILE A 18 -8.35 1.06 0.50
C ILE A 18 -8.24 0.31 -0.83
N LEU A 19 -8.06 -1.01 -0.78
CA LEU A 19 -7.98 -1.87 -1.94
C LEU A 19 -9.35 -2.05 -2.62
N GLU A 20 -10.37 -2.42 -1.86
CA GLU A 20 -11.73 -2.70 -2.36
C GLU A 20 -12.34 -1.49 -3.07
N TYR A 21 -12.27 -0.32 -2.43
CA TYR A 21 -12.85 0.92 -2.97
C TYR A 21 -11.90 1.70 -3.88
N SER A 22 -10.68 1.20 -4.10
CA SER A 22 -9.65 1.87 -4.91
C SER A 22 -9.49 3.35 -4.52
N MET A 23 -9.15 3.57 -3.26
CA MET A 23 -9.04 4.91 -2.69
C MET A 23 -7.85 5.00 -1.73
N ILE A 24 -7.40 6.22 -1.46
CA ILE A 24 -6.39 6.54 -0.45
C ILE A 24 -6.99 7.44 0.62
N THR A 25 -6.43 7.35 1.83
CA THR A 25 -6.81 8.17 3.00
C THR A 25 -5.57 8.67 3.72
N ILE A 26 -5.66 9.88 4.26
CA ILE A 26 -4.59 10.47 5.08
C ILE A 26 -4.80 10.23 6.59
N GLY A 27 -5.99 9.78 7.02
CA GLY A 27 -6.33 9.63 8.44
C GLY A 27 -7.08 10.82 8.99
N TRP A 28 -6.87 11.11 10.29
CA TRP A 28 -7.50 12.21 11.02
C TRP A 28 -9.01 12.32 10.83
N ALA A 29 -9.72 11.19 10.86
CA ALA A 29 -11.17 11.12 10.63
C ALA A 29 -12.00 11.94 11.64
N GLU A 30 -11.42 12.27 12.79
CA GLU A 30 -12.03 13.13 13.80
C GLU A 30 -12.05 14.62 13.42
N LEU A 31 -11.30 15.02 12.39
CA LEU A 31 -11.36 16.37 11.81
C LEU A 31 -12.62 16.55 10.94
N PRO A 32 -13.17 17.78 10.88
CA PRO A 32 -14.31 18.09 10.04
C PRO A 32 -13.93 18.10 8.56
N ASP A 33 -14.90 18.27 7.66
CA ASP A 33 -14.63 18.52 6.24
C ASP A 33 -13.67 19.71 6.07
N LEU A 34 -12.59 19.49 5.33
CA LEU A 34 -11.54 20.48 5.09
C LEU A 34 -11.61 21.03 3.65
N SER A 35 -12.67 20.75 2.88
CA SER A 35 -12.84 21.24 1.50
C SER A 35 -12.71 22.75 1.34
N SER A 36 -13.04 23.53 2.39
CA SER A 36 -13.01 24.99 2.35
C SER A 36 -11.68 25.63 2.79
N VAL A 37 -10.69 24.83 3.21
CA VAL A 37 -9.42 25.39 3.70
C VAL A 37 -8.62 26.02 2.57
N ARG A 38 -8.00 27.17 2.84
CA ARG A 38 -7.26 27.96 1.83
C ARG A 38 -5.76 28.00 2.06
N ASN A 39 -5.31 27.56 3.23
CA ASN A 39 -3.91 27.50 3.60
C ASN A 39 -3.72 26.52 4.78
N GLU A 40 -2.46 26.14 4.99
CA GLU A 40 -2.01 25.30 6.10
C GLU A 40 -2.42 25.86 7.48
N ALA A 41 -2.34 27.19 7.66
CA ALA A 41 -2.65 27.82 8.95
C ALA A 41 -4.12 27.58 9.38
N GLN A 42 -5.05 27.49 8.44
CA GLN A 42 -6.44 27.12 8.74
C GLN A 42 -6.57 25.66 9.19
N VAL A 43 -5.82 24.74 8.55
CA VAL A 43 -5.77 23.34 8.98
C VAL A 43 -5.16 23.23 10.38
N LYS A 44 -4.02 23.90 10.62
CA LYS A 44 -3.37 23.95 11.93
C LYS A 44 -4.31 24.45 13.03
N LYS A 45 -5.08 25.51 12.76
CA LYS A 45 -6.08 26.02 13.70
C LYS A 45 -7.13 24.96 14.05
N ILE A 46 -7.72 24.32 13.04
CA ILE A 46 -8.73 23.25 13.24
C ILE A 46 -8.13 22.09 14.06
N MET A 47 -6.89 21.71 13.79
CA MET A 47 -6.21 20.67 14.57
C MET A 47 -5.98 21.07 16.03
N LEU A 48 -5.52 22.30 16.30
CA LEU A 48 -5.28 22.78 17.66
C LEU A 48 -6.57 22.92 18.48
N ASP A 49 -7.68 23.25 17.82
CA ASP A 49 -9.01 23.25 18.44
C ASP A 49 -9.43 21.82 18.83
N LYS A 50 -9.06 20.82 18.04
CA LYS A 50 -9.34 19.39 18.31
C LYS A 50 -8.38 18.76 19.33
N TYR A 51 -7.13 19.20 19.32
CA TYR A 51 -6.03 18.67 20.14
C TYR A 51 -5.36 19.80 20.96
N PRO A 52 -6.01 20.29 22.02
CA PRO A 52 -5.43 21.31 22.87
C PRO A 52 -4.11 20.82 23.49
N GLY A 53 -3.04 21.61 23.35
CA GLY A 53 -1.73 21.31 23.93
C GLY A 53 -0.77 20.54 23.03
N MET A 54 -1.11 20.33 21.74
CA MET A 54 -0.17 19.80 20.76
C MET A 54 1.03 20.75 20.56
N GLN A 55 2.23 20.18 20.37
CA GLN A 55 3.44 20.95 20.09
C GLN A 55 3.32 21.70 18.75
N ASP A 56 3.85 22.93 18.72
CA ASP A 56 3.72 23.82 17.56
C ASP A 56 4.39 23.26 16.30
N GLU A 57 5.58 22.69 16.43
CA GLU A 57 6.33 22.08 15.33
C GLU A 57 5.57 20.89 14.71
N ARG A 58 5.07 19.98 15.55
CA ARG A 58 4.29 18.81 15.13
C ARG A 58 2.97 19.22 14.46
N SER A 59 2.26 20.18 15.04
CA SER A 59 1.01 20.67 14.47
C SER A 59 1.22 21.43 13.16
N SER A 60 2.37 22.05 12.93
CA SER A 60 2.70 22.64 11.63
C SER A 60 2.96 21.54 10.59
N ALA A 61 3.83 20.57 10.92
CA ALA A 61 4.14 19.45 10.01
C ALA A 61 2.86 18.70 9.57
N TRP A 62 2.01 18.30 10.51
CA TRP A 62 0.76 17.61 10.17
C TRP A 62 -0.21 18.48 9.39
N ALA A 63 -0.29 19.79 9.69
CA ALA A 63 -1.13 20.69 8.93
C ALA A 63 -0.67 20.78 7.47
N GLU A 64 0.64 20.80 7.21
CA GLU A 64 1.20 20.85 5.87
C GLU A 64 0.95 19.56 5.09
N GLU A 65 1.08 18.40 5.75
CA GLU A 65 0.76 17.09 5.16
C GLU A 65 -0.72 17.00 4.78
N ILE A 66 -1.61 17.33 5.72
CA ILE A 66 -3.07 17.33 5.51
C ILE A 66 -3.44 18.32 4.41
N TYR A 67 -2.91 19.55 4.46
CA TYR A 67 -3.16 20.56 3.43
C TYR A 67 -2.67 20.12 2.05
N SER A 68 -1.51 19.44 1.99
CA SER A 68 -0.97 18.89 0.76
C SER A 68 -1.86 17.81 0.18
N PHE A 69 -2.38 16.90 0.99
CA PHE A 69 -3.36 15.89 0.56
C PHE A 69 -4.64 16.55 0.03
N ILE A 70 -5.19 17.54 0.72
CA ILE A 70 -6.47 18.17 0.34
C ILE A 70 -6.31 19.04 -0.92
N THR A 71 -5.22 19.79 -1.03
CA THR A 71 -5.11 20.85 -2.04
C THR A 71 -4.03 20.63 -3.08
N ARG A 72 -2.87 20.07 -2.71
CA ARG A 72 -1.68 20.00 -3.59
C ARG A 72 -1.62 18.72 -4.41
N MET A 73 -2.11 17.61 -3.87
CA MET A 73 -2.29 16.36 -4.62
C MET A 73 -3.41 16.55 -5.65
N LYS A 74 -3.13 16.23 -6.91
CA LYS A 74 -4.05 16.44 -8.04
C LYS A 74 -4.34 15.13 -8.77
N LYS A 75 -5.47 15.12 -9.49
CA LYS A 75 -5.75 14.07 -10.49
C LYS A 75 -4.58 13.94 -11.44
N GLY A 76 -4.18 12.71 -11.70
CA GLY A 76 -3.05 12.36 -12.52
C GLY A 76 -1.73 12.20 -11.76
N ASP A 77 -1.62 12.66 -10.51
CA ASP A 77 -0.45 12.35 -9.67
C ASP A 77 -0.38 10.86 -9.34
N LEU A 78 0.82 10.38 -9.04
CA LEU A 78 1.07 9.03 -8.57
C LEU A 78 1.11 9.03 -7.04
N VAL A 79 0.72 7.91 -6.44
CA VAL A 79 0.79 7.67 -5.00
C VAL A 79 1.35 6.28 -4.74
N ALA A 80 2.22 6.17 -3.75
CA ALA A 80 2.75 4.93 -3.21
C ALA A 80 2.28 4.79 -1.76
N VAL A 81 1.73 3.62 -1.42
CA VAL A 81 1.21 3.31 -0.09
C VAL A 81 1.86 2.02 0.42
N PRO A 82 2.63 2.07 1.52
CA PRO A 82 3.13 0.86 2.17
C PRO A 82 1.97 0.10 2.80
N LEU A 83 1.87 -1.19 2.49
CA LEU A 83 0.94 -2.09 3.16
C LEU A 83 1.47 -2.48 4.53
N LYS A 84 0.61 -2.54 5.53
CA LYS A 84 0.95 -3.01 6.89
C LYS A 84 0.88 -4.53 6.97
N THR A 85 -0.01 -5.14 6.19
CA THR A 85 -0.23 -6.61 6.22
C THR A 85 0.83 -7.38 5.45
N ARG A 86 1.45 -6.73 4.46
CA ARG A 86 2.40 -7.34 3.52
C ARG A 86 3.65 -6.50 3.44
N ASN A 87 4.78 -7.13 3.08
CA ASN A 87 6.04 -6.42 2.86
C ASN A 87 6.08 -5.73 1.47
N GLU A 88 5.00 -5.04 1.13
CA GLU A 88 4.72 -4.54 -0.21
C GLU A 88 4.31 -3.06 -0.19
N MET A 89 4.49 -2.41 -1.34
CA MET A 89 4.08 -1.06 -1.68
C MET A 89 3.05 -1.12 -2.80
N LEU A 90 1.87 -0.56 -2.58
CA LEU A 90 0.91 -0.31 -3.64
C LEU A 90 1.26 1.00 -4.33
N THR A 91 1.33 0.99 -5.64
CA THR A 91 1.46 2.22 -6.42
C THR A 91 0.23 2.40 -7.30
N GLY A 92 -0.27 3.63 -7.35
CA GLY A 92 -1.50 3.97 -8.06
C GLY A 92 -1.46 5.39 -8.62
N LYS A 93 -2.44 5.69 -9.47
CA LYS A 93 -2.66 7.03 -10.03
C LYS A 93 -3.91 7.64 -9.42
N VAL A 94 -3.82 8.86 -8.93
CA VAL A 94 -4.95 9.62 -8.38
C VAL A 94 -5.94 9.94 -9.50
N THR A 95 -7.20 9.55 -9.33
CA THR A 95 -8.28 9.73 -10.31
C THR A 95 -9.35 10.72 -9.81
N GLY A 96 -9.47 10.89 -8.49
CA GLY A 96 -10.44 11.76 -7.83
C GLY A 96 -9.87 13.04 -7.25
N ASP A 97 -10.75 14.02 -7.05
CA ASP A 97 -10.45 15.16 -6.17
C ASP A 97 -10.58 14.72 -4.70
N TYR A 98 -10.25 15.62 -3.76
CA TYR A 98 -10.49 15.37 -2.35
C TYR A 98 -11.99 15.23 -2.09
N GLU A 99 -12.35 14.25 -1.28
CA GLU A 99 -13.71 14.05 -0.81
C GLU A 99 -13.75 13.80 0.69
N TYR A 100 -14.77 14.36 1.36
CA TYR A 100 -15.10 14.07 2.74
C TYR A 100 -16.32 13.15 2.81
N ARG A 101 -16.10 11.87 3.12
CA ARG A 101 -17.17 10.86 3.23
C ARG A 101 -16.79 9.82 4.27
N GLN A 102 -17.70 9.50 5.18
CA GLN A 102 -17.48 8.44 6.16
C GLN A 102 -17.52 7.06 5.47
N ILE A 103 -16.38 6.39 5.46
CA ILE A 103 -16.22 5.01 4.98
C ILE A 103 -16.08 4.05 6.17
N SER A 104 -15.30 4.45 7.17
CA SER A 104 -15.18 3.78 8.47
C SER A 104 -15.07 4.84 9.58
N ASP A 105 -14.96 4.41 10.84
CA ASP A 105 -14.69 5.33 11.95
C ASP A 105 -13.33 6.02 11.84
N PHE A 106 -12.39 5.43 11.09
CA PHE A 106 -11.02 5.93 10.89
C PHE A 106 -10.80 6.55 9.51
N ILE A 107 -11.76 6.42 8.58
CA ILE A 107 -11.63 6.92 7.21
C ILE A 107 -12.75 7.91 6.88
N ARG A 108 -12.35 9.17 6.69
CA ARG A 108 -13.23 10.24 6.16
C ARG A 108 -12.63 11.10 5.07
N HIS A 109 -11.31 11.27 5.07
CA HIS A 109 -10.59 12.13 4.14
C HIS A 109 -10.01 11.29 3.01
N ILE A 110 -10.68 11.24 1.87
CA ILE A 110 -10.37 10.26 0.81
C ILE A 110 -10.07 10.92 -0.54
N ARG A 111 -9.38 10.15 -1.38
CA ARG A 111 -9.26 10.39 -2.83
C ARG A 111 -9.33 9.07 -3.58
N SER A 112 -10.04 9.04 -4.70
CA SER A 112 -10.05 7.86 -5.58
C SER A 112 -8.72 7.71 -6.32
N VAL A 113 -8.32 6.45 -6.50
CA VAL A 113 -7.11 6.06 -7.24
C VAL A 113 -7.40 4.92 -8.20
N SER A 114 -6.50 4.69 -9.15
CA SER A 114 -6.42 3.46 -9.93
C SER A 114 -5.09 2.81 -9.58
N TRP A 115 -5.13 1.63 -8.98
CA TRP A 115 -3.93 0.85 -8.67
C TRP A 115 -3.24 0.38 -9.96
N LEU A 116 -1.90 0.41 -9.97
CA LEU A 116 -1.08 0.14 -11.14
C LEU A 116 -0.19 -1.09 -10.94
N LYS A 117 0.60 -1.10 -9.87
CA LYS A 117 1.49 -2.21 -9.52
C LYS A 117 1.72 -2.30 -8.03
N THR A 118 2.06 -3.50 -7.58
CA THR A 118 2.57 -3.79 -6.25
C THR A 118 4.05 -4.12 -6.37
N VAL A 119 4.88 -3.57 -5.49
CA VAL A 119 6.33 -3.86 -5.47
C VAL A 119 6.78 -4.15 -4.03
N PRO A 120 7.81 -4.98 -3.81
CA PRO A 120 8.37 -5.17 -2.47
C PRO A 120 8.85 -3.84 -1.86
N LYS A 121 8.73 -3.69 -0.54
CA LYS A 121 9.15 -2.45 0.15
C LYS A 121 10.64 -2.15 -0.04
N GLY A 122 11.50 -3.16 0.10
CA GLY A 122 12.95 -3.00 -0.06
C GLY A 122 13.32 -2.49 -1.46
N ASP A 123 12.76 -3.11 -2.49
CA ASP A 123 12.97 -2.69 -3.89
C ASP A 123 12.51 -1.25 -4.11
N PHE A 124 11.40 -0.85 -3.49
CA PHE A 124 10.90 0.53 -3.58
C PHE A 124 11.79 1.55 -2.86
N GLU A 125 12.27 1.21 -1.66
CA GLU A 125 13.21 2.05 -0.90
C GLU A 125 14.50 2.27 -1.69
N GLU A 126 15.05 1.21 -2.29
CA GLU A 126 16.24 1.28 -3.12
C GLU A 126 15.97 2.06 -4.42
N GLU A 127 14.86 1.79 -5.11
CA GLU A 127 14.56 2.42 -6.40
C GLU A 127 14.31 3.93 -6.25
N TYR A 128 13.63 4.37 -5.19
CA TYR A 128 13.22 5.77 -5.02
C TYR A 128 14.01 6.55 -3.96
N ASP A 129 15.01 5.93 -3.31
CA ASP A 129 15.82 6.53 -2.24
C ASP A 129 14.94 7.12 -1.12
N VAL A 130 13.99 6.31 -0.64
CA VAL A 130 13.03 6.73 0.39
C VAL A 130 13.23 5.92 1.67
N ASP A 131 13.00 6.57 2.80
CA ASP A 131 12.97 5.92 4.12
C ASP A 131 11.53 5.69 4.57
N LEU A 132 11.08 4.42 4.53
CA LEU A 132 9.74 4.07 4.99
C LEU A 132 9.60 4.14 6.51
N SER A 133 10.70 4.18 7.27
CA SER A 133 10.70 4.33 8.74
C SER A 133 10.50 5.78 9.22
N SER A 134 10.65 6.75 8.32
CA SER A 134 10.46 8.17 8.62
C SER A 134 9.03 8.50 9.13
N PRO A 135 8.83 9.45 10.05
CA PRO A 135 7.54 9.62 10.74
C PRO A 135 6.44 10.34 9.95
N GLU A 136 6.75 10.92 8.79
CA GLU A 136 5.81 11.69 7.97
C GLU A 136 4.72 10.79 7.38
N THR A 137 3.48 11.27 7.42
CA THR A 137 2.36 10.53 6.83
C THR A 137 2.31 10.72 5.32
N LEU A 138 2.64 11.93 4.85
CA LEU A 138 2.66 12.27 3.43
C LEU A 138 3.95 13.01 3.07
N SER A 139 4.67 12.50 2.08
CA SER A 139 5.86 13.17 1.52
C SER A 139 5.89 13.10 0.00
N LEU A 140 6.70 13.96 -0.61
CA LEU A 140 6.95 13.93 -2.04
C LEU A 140 8.13 13.01 -2.33
N ILE A 141 7.99 12.15 -3.32
CA ILE A 141 9.08 11.31 -3.83
C ILE A 141 9.77 12.07 -4.96
N GLU A 142 11.07 12.25 -4.84
CA GLU A 142 11.90 12.84 -5.90
C GLU A 142 12.21 11.78 -6.96
N ALA A 143 11.36 11.73 -8.00
CA ALA A 143 11.52 10.81 -9.12
C ALA A 143 11.60 11.56 -10.45
N GLY A 144 12.64 11.26 -11.24
CA GLY A 144 12.80 11.76 -12.60
C GLY A 144 11.71 11.25 -13.55
N PRO A 145 11.50 11.93 -14.69
CA PRO A 145 10.42 11.60 -15.62
C PRO A 145 10.49 10.16 -16.17
N GLU A 146 11.68 9.58 -16.29
CA GLU A 146 11.84 8.20 -16.75
C GLU A 146 11.25 7.19 -15.76
N LYS A 147 11.59 7.30 -14.46
CA LYS A 147 11.04 6.44 -13.41
C LYS A 147 9.50 6.55 -13.33
N LEU A 148 8.98 7.76 -13.46
CA LEU A 148 7.52 7.99 -13.48
C LEU A 148 6.84 7.36 -14.70
N SER A 149 7.52 7.36 -15.85
CA SER A 149 7.01 6.72 -17.06
C SER A 149 6.94 5.21 -16.91
N ASP A 150 7.91 4.59 -16.22
CA ASP A 150 7.93 3.16 -15.98
C ASP A 150 6.79 2.69 -15.07
N ILE A 151 6.43 3.48 -14.04
CA ILE A 151 5.26 3.18 -13.19
C ILE A 151 3.95 3.20 -14.01
N THR A 152 3.86 4.10 -14.99
CA THR A 152 2.63 4.30 -15.77
C THR A 152 2.53 3.42 -17.02
N LYS A 153 3.59 2.66 -17.35
CA LYS A 153 3.55 1.65 -18.42
C LYS A 153 2.56 0.56 -18.04
N ILE A 154 1.42 0.57 -18.72
CA ILE A 154 0.46 -0.53 -18.66
C ILE A 154 1.11 -1.73 -19.35
N LYS A 155 1.26 -2.85 -18.62
CA LYS A 155 1.72 -4.10 -19.23
C LYS A 155 0.78 -4.49 -20.36
N SER A 156 1.34 -4.93 -21.49
CA SER A 156 0.51 -5.43 -22.58
C SER A 156 -0.27 -6.65 -22.12
N LEU A 157 -1.44 -6.91 -22.72
CA LEU A 157 -2.21 -8.11 -22.42
C LEU A 157 -1.38 -9.39 -22.60
N GLY A 158 -0.48 -9.40 -23.60
CA GLY A 158 0.46 -10.50 -23.81
C GLY A 158 1.41 -10.72 -22.64
N ALA A 159 2.01 -9.65 -22.11
CA ALA A 159 2.89 -9.75 -20.93
C ALA A 159 2.14 -10.22 -19.68
N LEU A 160 0.90 -9.75 -19.48
CA LEU A 160 0.04 -10.21 -18.38
C LEU A 160 -0.33 -11.69 -18.54
N LEU A 161 -0.59 -12.15 -19.76
CA LEU A 161 -0.88 -13.57 -20.04
C LEU A 161 0.34 -14.45 -19.79
N GLU A 162 1.54 -14.01 -20.15
CA GLU A 162 2.79 -14.73 -19.87
C GLU A 162 3.04 -14.85 -18.37
N GLU A 163 2.90 -13.76 -17.60
CA GLU A 163 3.02 -13.79 -16.14
C GLU A 163 2.00 -14.71 -15.49
N LEU A 164 0.73 -14.65 -15.93
CA LEU A 164 -0.33 -15.52 -15.43
C LEU A 164 -0.04 -16.99 -15.74
N ASN A 165 0.39 -17.31 -16.96
CA ASN A 165 0.76 -18.68 -17.34
C ASN A 165 1.94 -19.19 -16.51
N PHE A 166 2.95 -18.35 -16.29
CA PHE A 166 4.08 -18.69 -15.42
C PHE A 166 3.62 -19.02 -14.00
N THR A 167 2.76 -18.18 -13.40
CA THR A 167 2.20 -18.45 -12.06
C THR A 167 1.37 -19.74 -12.03
N LEU A 168 0.61 -20.04 -13.10
CA LEU A 168 -0.16 -21.29 -13.21
C LEU A 168 0.76 -22.52 -13.29
N ASP A 169 1.86 -22.45 -14.04
CA ASP A 169 2.84 -23.53 -14.15
C ASP A 169 3.55 -23.81 -12.81
N GLU A 170 3.91 -22.76 -12.07
CA GLU A 170 4.45 -22.90 -10.71
C GLU A 170 3.45 -23.57 -9.76
N LEU A 171 2.17 -23.21 -9.86
CA LEU A 171 1.11 -23.79 -9.05
C LEU A 171 0.85 -25.26 -9.42
N GLY A 172 0.94 -25.59 -10.71
CA GLY A 172 0.91 -26.97 -11.22
C GLY A 172 2.07 -27.80 -10.65
N SER A 173 3.29 -27.28 -10.73
CA SER A 173 4.49 -27.94 -10.20
C SER A 173 4.40 -28.19 -8.68
N LEU A 174 3.86 -27.21 -7.94
CA LEU A 174 3.62 -27.36 -6.50
C LEU A 174 2.62 -28.47 -6.20
N LYS A 175 1.53 -28.55 -6.97
CA LYS A 175 0.50 -29.59 -6.83
C LYS A 175 1.07 -30.98 -7.07
N GLU A 176 1.87 -31.16 -8.12
CA GLU A 176 2.50 -32.45 -8.43
C GLU A 176 3.42 -32.92 -7.29
N ARG A 177 4.22 -32.01 -6.75
CA ARG A 177 5.13 -32.34 -5.65
C ARG A 177 4.39 -32.64 -4.33
N LEU A 178 3.29 -31.95 -4.05
CA LEU A 178 2.42 -32.29 -2.91
C LEU A 178 1.78 -33.68 -3.07
N LEU A 179 1.34 -34.03 -4.28
CA LEU A 179 0.80 -35.36 -4.57
C LEU A 179 1.87 -36.45 -4.36
N GLU A 180 3.10 -36.23 -4.81
CA GLU A 180 4.22 -37.15 -4.59
C GLU A 180 4.49 -37.36 -3.09
N LEU A 181 4.57 -36.28 -2.30
CA LEU A 181 4.80 -36.36 -0.86
C LEU A 181 3.64 -37.06 -0.13
N THR A 182 2.41 -36.81 -0.55
CA THR A 182 1.21 -37.47 -0.01
C THR A 182 1.24 -38.97 -0.32
N TYR A 183 1.63 -39.36 -1.53
CA TYR A 183 1.81 -40.76 -1.90
C TYR A 183 2.91 -41.42 -1.06
N ARG A 184 4.07 -40.77 -0.91
CA ARG A 184 5.18 -41.25 -0.06
C ARG A 184 4.75 -41.44 1.39
N LEU A 185 3.91 -40.56 1.93
CA LEU A 185 3.32 -40.71 3.27
C LEU A 185 2.38 -41.90 3.36
N ALA A 186 1.55 -42.14 2.34
CA ALA A 186 0.58 -43.22 2.33
C ALA A 186 1.22 -44.62 2.31
N VAL A 187 2.45 -44.74 1.79
CA VAL A 187 3.13 -46.03 1.61
C VAL A 187 4.22 -46.31 2.63
N THR A 188 4.57 -45.35 3.50
CA THR A 188 5.62 -45.53 4.51
C THR A 188 5.04 -45.88 5.88
N GLU A 189 5.63 -46.88 6.55
CA GLU A 189 5.34 -47.21 7.94
C GLU A 189 6.44 -46.71 8.91
N ASP A 190 7.54 -46.15 8.37
CA ASP A 190 8.65 -45.62 9.15
C ASP A 190 8.35 -44.20 9.66
N ILE A 191 8.22 -44.07 10.98
CA ILE A 191 7.96 -42.81 11.68
C ILE A 191 9.03 -41.74 11.42
N PHE A 192 10.28 -42.13 11.16
CA PHE A 192 11.34 -41.17 10.82
C PHE A 192 11.12 -40.57 9.43
N GLU A 193 10.74 -41.38 8.44
CA GLU A 193 10.44 -40.87 7.10
C GLU A 193 9.12 -40.11 7.04
N VAL A 194 8.13 -40.46 7.85
CA VAL A 194 6.93 -39.62 8.04
C VAL A 194 7.32 -38.21 8.50
N ARG A 195 8.18 -38.09 9.51
CA ARG A 195 8.63 -36.77 10.03
C ARG A 195 9.43 -35.99 9.00
N LYS A 196 10.28 -36.65 8.22
CA LYS A 196 11.06 -36.01 7.15
C LYS A 196 10.17 -35.49 6.03
N ILE A 197 9.18 -36.28 5.59
CA ILE A 197 8.22 -35.85 4.56
C ILE A 197 7.37 -34.68 5.08
N ALA A 198 6.92 -34.73 6.33
CA ALA A 198 6.17 -33.64 6.94
C ALA A 198 6.99 -32.34 7.00
N ALA A 199 8.27 -32.41 7.35
CA ALA A 199 9.17 -31.24 7.33
C ALA A 199 9.40 -30.71 5.90
N GLU A 200 9.48 -31.58 4.89
CA GLU A 200 9.58 -31.17 3.49
C GLU A 200 8.31 -30.43 3.03
N MET A 201 7.13 -30.95 3.36
CA MET A 201 5.85 -30.29 3.08
C MET A 201 5.74 -28.94 3.78
N GLU A 202 6.14 -28.85 5.06
CA GLU A 202 6.11 -27.60 5.82
C GLU A 202 7.05 -26.54 5.24
N LYS A 203 8.26 -26.94 4.84
CA LYS A 203 9.22 -26.06 4.17
C LYS A 203 8.65 -25.53 2.85
N MET A 204 8.10 -26.41 2.01
CA MET A 204 7.51 -26.03 0.73
C MET A 204 6.34 -25.05 0.87
N LEU A 205 5.55 -25.13 1.95
CA LEU A 205 4.42 -24.24 2.19
C LEU A 205 4.83 -22.89 2.82
N LYS A 206 6.02 -22.78 3.41
CA LYS A 206 6.54 -21.56 4.06
C LYS A 206 7.49 -20.73 3.20
N GLU A 207 8.10 -21.32 2.16
CA GLU A 207 9.03 -20.61 1.25
C GLU A 207 8.32 -19.87 0.10
N LYS A 208 6.99 -19.75 0.12
CA LYS A 208 6.19 -18.87 -0.74
C LYS A 208 5.55 -17.77 0.08
#